data_AF-A0A1I7TB67-F1
#
_entry.id   AF-A0A1I7TB67-F1
#
_cell.length_a   1.000
_cell.length_b   1.000
_cell.length_c   1.000
_cell.angle_alpha   90.00
_cell.angle_beta   90.00
_cell.angle_gamma   90.00
#
_symmetry.space_group_name_H-M   'P 1'
#
loop_
_entity.id
_entity.type
_entity.pdbx_description
1 polymer ?
#
loop_
_entity_poly.entity_id
_entity_poly.type
_entity_poly.pdbx_seq_one_letter_code
_entity_poly.pdbx_strand_id
1 'polypeptide(L)'
;MHPFYDVKHPHENVTVHERLLENHDFSLIDQDLSWSTNLTELSQSGRPLSVLYDMLVRPGADTGADSPGCLQWEMDRRKEIPHMVIGETKIGGSWNEYDPEMLTVSFSDWMDMPGLTMEQWLGGRPLVKRLPSMAIATYLKKYVEKLGLRKKFHQFFGVTSIRKVGDVWITEGKRSTDGRHFRIRSKQVVVACGKTSPRKLELPNEEHCNIVYDVRTLKERLDSTKKTVIDEEYDTPSTSTSAPVIVVGDGVSSVDCVRHCLERDIPVVHVIRRTLRELRSE
;
A
#
# COMPACT_ATOMS: atom_id res chain seq x y z
N MET A 1 -2.09 -3.92 -19.54
CA MET A 1 -0.72 -3.50 -19.87
C MET A 1 0.19 -4.66 -19.57
N HIS A 2 1.15 -4.92 -20.44
CA HIS A 2 1.88 -6.17 -20.56
C HIS A 2 3.38 -5.89 -20.38
N PRO A 3 4.10 -6.65 -19.55
CA PRO A 3 5.54 -6.52 -19.39
C PRO A 3 6.26 -7.18 -20.57
N PHE A 4 7.19 -6.47 -21.18
CA PHE A 4 8.13 -6.99 -22.19
C PHE A 4 9.54 -6.79 -21.67
N TYR A 5 10.44 -7.67 -22.10
CA TYR A 5 11.86 -7.52 -21.77
C TYR A 5 12.43 -6.32 -22.52
N ASP A 6 13.17 -5.46 -21.83
CA ASP A 6 13.84 -4.31 -22.43
C ASP A 6 15.28 -4.68 -22.79
N VAL A 7 15.51 -4.95 -24.08
CA VAL A 7 16.83 -5.31 -24.62
C VAL A 7 17.87 -4.19 -24.42
N LYS A 8 17.45 -2.94 -24.23
CA LYS A 8 18.36 -1.80 -23.97
C LYS A 8 18.88 -1.80 -22.53
N HIS A 9 18.18 -2.44 -21.61
CA HIS A 9 18.53 -2.55 -20.20
C HIS A 9 18.63 -4.04 -19.83
N PRO A 10 19.68 -4.74 -20.30
CA PRO A 10 19.80 -6.18 -20.14
C PRO A 10 19.97 -6.57 -18.67
N HIS A 11 19.44 -7.74 -18.32
CA HIS A 11 19.67 -8.35 -17.01
C HIS A 11 21.14 -8.78 -16.84
N GLU A 12 21.71 -8.58 -15.66
CA GLU A 12 23.14 -8.82 -15.38
C GLU A 12 23.51 -10.31 -15.47
N ASN A 13 22.62 -11.21 -15.04
CA ASN A 13 22.80 -12.65 -15.21
C ASN A 13 22.62 -13.04 -16.69
N VAL A 14 23.72 -13.48 -17.33
CA VAL A 14 23.78 -13.83 -18.75
C VAL A 14 22.77 -14.92 -19.13
N THR A 15 22.59 -15.94 -18.28
CA THR A 15 21.64 -17.03 -18.54
C THR A 15 20.20 -16.51 -18.53
N VAL A 16 19.85 -15.63 -17.59
CA VAL A 16 18.53 -14.97 -17.55
C VAL A 16 18.34 -14.10 -18.78
N HIS A 17 19.37 -13.32 -19.15
CA HIS A 17 19.33 -12.46 -20.33
C HIS A 17 19.07 -13.24 -21.62
N GLU A 18 19.83 -14.31 -21.88
CA GLU A 18 19.69 -15.14 -23.08
C GLU A 18 18.29 -15.75 -23.18
N ARG A 19 17.77 -16.30 -22.07
CA ARG A 19 16.43 -16.89 -22.00
C ARG A 19 15.31 -15.89 -22.29
N LEU A 20 15.41 -14.67 -21.79
CA LEU A 20 14.43 -13.61 -22.05
C LEU A 20 14.57 -13.06 -23.48
N LEU A 21 15.78 -13.05 -24.04
CA LEU A 21 16.05 -12.58 -25.40
C LEU A 21 15.46 -13.51 -26.46
N GLU A 22 15.47 -14.83 -26.23
CA GLU A 22 14.87 -15.86 -27.11
C GLU A 22 13.41 -15.52 -27.50
N ASN A 23 12.66 -14.89 -26.61
CA ASN A 23 11.23 -14.58 -26.79
C ASN A 23 10.90 -13.10 -26.55
N HIS A 24 11.85 -12.17 -26.76
CA HIS A 24 11.68 -10.75 -26.42
C HIS A 24 10.50 -10.06 -27.14
N ASP A 25 10.08 -10.57 -28.29
CA ASP A 25 8.91 -10.11 -29.05
C ASP A 25 7.57 -10.43 -28.36
N PHE A 26 7.57 -11.27 -27.34
CA PHE A 26 6.38 -11.66 -26.58
C PHE A 26 6.41 -11.06 -25.18
N SER A 27 5.22 -10.74 -24.66
CA SER A 27 5.11 -10.33 -23.26
C SER A 27 5.50 -11.48 -22.34
N LEU A 28 6.16 -11.18 -21.22
CA LEU A 28 6.54 -12.19 -20.23
C LEU A 28 5.34 -13.00 -19.72
N ILE A 29 4.12 -12.44 -19.71
CA ILE A 29 2.91 -13.18 -19.27
C ILE A 29 2.46 -14.23 -20.30
N ASP A 30 2.91 -14.11 -21.55
CA ASP A 30 2.60 -15.01 -22.65
C ASP A 30 3.76 -15.99 -22.94
N GLN A 31 4.86 -15.91 -22.18
CA GLN A 31 6.05 -16.77 -22.33
C GLN A 31 6.03 -17.95 -21.34
N ASP A 32 6.71 -19.04 -21.71
CA ASP A 32 7.03 -20.11 -20.77
C ASP A 32 8.29 -19.74 -19.95
N LEU A 33 8.05 -19.31 -18.71
CA LEU A 33 9.10 -18.94 -17.75
C LEU A 33 9.47 -20.09 -16.79
N SER A 34 9.09 -21.33 -17.09
CA SER A 34 9.40 -22.50 -16.25
C SER A 34 10.90 -22.71 -16.05
N TRP A 35 11.75 -22.28 -16.98
CA TRP A 35 13.21 -22.31 -16.84
C TRP A 35 13.72 -21.54 -15.61
N SER A 36 12.98 -20.54 -15.12
CA SER A 36 13.35 -19.77 -13.92
C SER A 36 13.46 -20.62 -12.66
N THR A 37 12.76 -21.76 -12.58
CA THR A 37 12.85 -22.68 -11.44
C THR A 37 14.20 -23.37 -11.34
N ASN A 38 14.93 -23.46 -12.47
CA ASN A 38 16.21 -24.16 -12.55
C ASN A 38 17.40 -23.27 -12.15
N LEU A 39 17.16 -21.98 -11.90
CA LEU A 39 18.16 -21.05 -11.42
C LEU A 39 18.24 -21.11 -9.89
N THR A 40 19.38 -21.53 -9.37
CA THR A 40 19.63 -21.70 -7.93
C THR A 40 19.35 -20.43 -7.13
N GLU A 41 19.67 -19.26 -7.69
CA GLU A 41 19.42 -17.95 -7.08
C GLU A 41 17.92 -17.66 -6.91
N LEU A 42 17.08 -18.13 -7.84
CA LEU A 42 15.64 -17.90 -7.83
C LEU A 42 14.88 -18.98 -7.05
N SER A 43 15.37 -20.22 -7.08
CA SER A 43 14.66 -21.39 -6.54
C SER A 43 14.68 -21.49 -5.02
N GLN A 44 15.67 -20.90 -4.35
CA GLN A 44 15.77 -20.88 -2.88
C GLN A 44 14.61 -20.13 -2.20
N SER A 45 13.93 -19.24 -2.92
CA SER A 45 12.79 -18.47 -2.41
C SER A 45 11.47 -19.25 -2.32
N GLY A 46 11.39 -20.43 -2.93
CA GLY A 46 10.13 -21.17 -3.12
C GLY A 46 9.12 -20.47 -4.05
N ARG A 47 9.46 -19.30 -4.62
CA ARG A 47 8.64 -18.49 -5.54
C ARG A 47 9.49 -17.90 -6.67
N PRO A 48 10.11 -18.75 -7.52
CA PRO A 48 11.10 -18.31 -8.51
C PRO A 48 10.54 -17.29 -9.51
N LEU A 49 9.27 -17.41 -9.92
CA LEU A 49 8.65 -16.43 -10.81
C LEU A 49 8.51 -15.05 -10.15
N SER A 50 8.09 -14.98 -8.89
CA SER A 50 7.96 -13.71 -8.18
C SER A 50 9.31 -13.01 -8.06
N VAL A 51 10.35 -13.76 -7.68
CA VAL A 51 11.71 -13.23 -7.57
C VAL A 51 12.26 -12.79 -8.93
N LEU A 52 11.99 -13.54 -10.01
CA LEU A 52 12.37 -13.12 -11.36
C LEU A 52 11.74 -11.77 -11.71
N TYR A 53 10.44 -11.59 -11.46
CA TYR A 53 9.78 -10.30 -11.70
C TYR A 53 10.36 -9.19 -10.86
N ASP A 54 10.65 -9.42 -9.58
CA ASP A 54 11.25 -8.43 -8.69
C ASP A 54 12.64 -8.00 -9.20
N MET A 55 13.47 -8.97 -9.60
CA MET A 55 14.80 -8.73 -10.20
C MET A 55 14.72 -7.99 -11.54
N LEU A 56 13.69 -8.26 -12.36
CA LEU A 56 13.51 -7.57 -13.64
C LEU A 56 12.95 -6.16 -13.48
N VAL A 57 12.05 -5.93 -12.52
CA VAL A 57 11.53 -4.59 -12.24
C VAL A 57 12.61 -3.73 -11.57
N ARG A 58 13.42 -4.31 -10.67
CA ARG A 58 14.49 -3.61 -9.93
C ARG A 58 15.71 -4.50 -9.72
N PRO A 59 16.63 -4.54 -10.69
CA PRO A 59 17.87 -5.32 -10.57
C PRO A 59 18.69 -4.86 -9.35
N GLY A 60 19.07 -5.81 -8.49
CA GLY A 60 19.92 -5.54 -7.32
C GLY A 60 19.25 -4.73 -6.20
N ALA A 61 17.91 -4.65 -6.14
CA ALA A 61 17.23 -3.92 -5.06
C ALA A 61 17.65 -4.36 -3.65
N ASP A 62 17.87 -5.67 -3.45
CA ASP A 62 18.30 -6.25 -2.16
C ASP A 62 19.73 -5.85 -1.76
N THR A 63 20.60 -5.57 -2.74
CA THR A 63 21.97 -5.09 -2.51
C THR A 63 22.04 -3.56 -2.46
N GLY A 64 20.91 -2.87 -2.61
CA GLY A 64 20.82 -1.42 -2.66
C GLY A 64 21.29 -0.81 -3.97
N ALA A 65 21.37 -1.61 -5.04
CA ALA A 65 21.71 -1.11 -6.38
C ALA A 65 20.62 -0.17 -6.91
N ASP A 66 21.04 0.75 -7.78
CA ASP A 66 20.17 1.74 -8.45
C ASP A 66 20.27 1.55 -9.97
N SER A 67 20.09 0.30 -10.41
CA SER A 67 20.09 -0.07 -11.82
C SER A 67 18.71 0.17 -12.45
N PRO A 68 18.65 0.57 -13.73
CA PRO A 68 17.37 0.68 -14.44
C PRO A 68 16.68 -0.69 -14.53
N GLY A 69 15.35 -0.69 -14.52
CA GLY A 69 14.57 -1.92 -14.70
C GLY A 69 14.78 -2.53 -16.09
N CYS A 70 14.72 -3.86 -16.15
CA CYS A 70 14.83 -4.65 -17.38
C CYS A 70 13.48 -4.86 -18.09
N LEU A 71 12.42 -4.19 -17.64
CA LEU A 71 11.08 -4.30 -18.21
C LEU A 71 10.61 -3.00 -18.83
N GLN A 72 10.03 -3.12 -20.02
CA GLN A 72 9.20 -2.10 -20.63
C GLN A 72 7.73 -2.51 -20.57
N TRP A 73 6.85 -1.54 -20.43
CA TRP A 73 5.43 -1.79 -20.26
C TRP A 73 4.65 -1.30 -21.46
N GLU A 74 3.89 -2.20 -22.08
CA GLU A 74 3.14 -1.89 -23.30
C GLU A 74 1.64 -2.09 -23.12
N MET A 75 0.85 -1.22 -23.73
CA MET A 75 -0.60 -1.30 -23.69
C MET A 75 -1.15 -1.85 -25.00
N ASP A 76 -1.50 -3.14 -25.03
CA ASP A 76 -2.24 -3.73 -26.15
C ASP A 76 -3.76 -3.66 -25.90
N ARG A 77 -4.45 -2.80 -26.65
CA ARG A 77 -5.92 -2.64 -26.59
C ARG A 77 -6.67 -3.88 -27.10
N ARG A 78 -6.07 -4.70 -27.96
CA ARG A 78 -6.69 -5.93 -28.48
C ARG A 78 -6.79 -7.01 -27.42
N LYS A 79 -5.88 -6.99 -26.43
CA LYS A 79 -5.88 -7.87 -25.26
C LYS A 79 -6.63 -7.26 -24.05
N GLU A 80 -7.34 -6.14 -24.22
CA GLU A 80 -8.10 -5.51 -23.13
C GLU A 80 -9.27 -6.40 -22.69
N ILE A 81 -9.28 -6.78 -21.41
CA ILE A 81 -10.39 -7.53 -20.82
C ILE A 81 -11.49 -6.53 -20.38
N PRO A 82 -12.76 -6.71 -20.77
CA PRO A 82 -13.86 -5.91 -20.23
C PRO A 82 -14.03 -6.18 -18.72
N HIS A 83 -13.77 -5.17 -17.90
CA HIS A 83 -13.84 -5.27 -16.44
C HIS A 83 -14.42 -4.00 -15.81
N MET A 84 -14.82 -4.14 -14.55
CA MET A 84 -15.32 -3.06 -13.70
C MET A 84 -14.66 -3.22 -12.33
N VAL A 85 -14.14 -2.12 -11.79
CA VAL A 85 -13.58 -2.03 -10.44
C VAL A 85 -14.54 -1.23 -9.58
N ILE A 86 -15.02 -1.82 -8.51
CA ILE A 86 -15.91 -1.17 -7.54
C ILE A 86 -15.23 -1.14 -6.17
N GLY A 87 -15.41 -0.04 -5.44
CA GLY A 87 -14.88 0.10 -4.08
C GLY A 87 -15.68 1.12 -3.29
N GLU A 88 -15.68 0.95 -1.97
CA GLU A 88 -16.42 1.83 -1.05
C GLU A 88 -15.78 3.22 -0.91
N THR A 89 -14.47 3.31 -1.10
CA THR A 89 -13.70 4.55 -0.92
C THR A 89 -13.30 5.17 -2.25
N LYS A 90 -12.55 6.28 -2.17
CA LYS A 90 -11.90 6.87 -3.34
C LYS A 90 -10.82 5.95 -3.90
N ILE A 91 -10.40 6.16 -5.14
CA ILE A 91 -9.22 5.49 -5.72
C ILE A 91 -8.03 5.68 -4.77
N GLY A 92 -7.31 4.59 -4.48
CA GLY A 92 -6.19 4.57 -3.54
C GLY A 92 -6.38 3.60 -2.36
N GLY A 93 -7.59 3.08 -2.12
CA GLY A 93 -7.81 2.10 -1.06
C GLY A 93 -7.49 2.69 0.33
N SER A 94 -6.79 1.92 1.18
CA SER A 94 -6.46 2.31 2.56
C SER A 94 -5.53 3.53 2.66
N TRP A 95 -4.81 3.88 1.58
CA TRP A 95 -4.00 5.11 1.54
C TRP A 95 -4.83 6.38 1.74
N ASN A 96 -6.15 6.33 1.52
CA ASN A 96 -7.05 7.45 1.80
C ASN A 96 -7.34 7.64 3.31
N GLU A 97 -7.14 6.59 4.10
CA GLU A 97 -7.50 6.52 5.53
C GLU A 97 -6.29 6.74 6.45
N TYR A 98 -5.08 6.42 5.99
CA TYR A 98 -3.85 6.67 6.76
C TYR A 98 -3.62 8.14 7.05
N ASP A 99 -2.94 8.44 8.15
CA ASP A 99 -2.48 9.80 8.43
C ASP A 99 -1.75 10.38 7.20
N PRO A 100 -2.10 11.59 6.72
CA PRO A 100 -1.59 12.09 5.45
C PRO A 100 -0.07 12.28 5.41
N GLU A 101 0.55 12.53 6.55
CA GLU A 101 1.99 12.77 6.72
C GLU A 101 2.77 11.48 7.02
N MET A 102 2.07 10.38 7.33
CA MET A 102 2.70 9.07 7.56
C MET A 102 3.53 8.69 6.34
N LEU A 103 4.82 8.48 6.57
CA LEU A 103 5.75 8.08 5.53
C LEU A 103 5.60 6.58 5.24
N THR A 104 5.81 6.24 3.98
CA THR A 104 5.93 4.85 3.53
C THR A 104 7.07 4.13 4.25
N VAL A 105 6.89 2.84 4.53
CA VAL A 105 7.92 2.01 5.20
C VAL A 105 9.11 1.78 4.27
N SER A 106 8.80 1.35 3.05
CA SER A 106 9.75 1.10 1.97
C SER A 106 10.00 2.35 1.13
N PHE A 107 10.98 2.28 0.22
CA PHE A 107 11.23 3.35 -0.74
C PHE A 107 10.03 3.54 -1.68
N SER A 108 9.81 4.78 -2.09
CA SER A 108 8.68 5.20 -2.91
C SER A 108 8.66 4.53 -4.26
N ASP A 109 9.83 4.40 -4.87
CA ASP A 109 9.99 3.74 -6.16
C ASP A 109 9.55 2.27 -6.08
N TRP A 110 9.70 1.59 -4.94
CA TRP A 110 9.22 0.20 -4.77
C TRP A 110 7.70 0.05 -4.91
N MET A 111 6.95 1.16 -4.92
CA MET A 111 5.51 1.19 -5.19
C MET A 111 5.19 1.70 -6.60
N ASP A 112 6.15 1.76 -7.52
CA ASP A 112 5.87 2.08 -8.92
C ASP A 112 4.82 1.10 -9.47
N MET A 113 3.78 1.69 -10.01
CA MET A 113 2.79 1.03 -10.81
C MET A 113 3.36 0.80 -12.21
N PRO A 114 3.08 -0.36 -12.81
CA PRO A 114 3.45 -0.67 -14.17
C PRO A 114 3.22 0.49 -15.15
N GLY A 115 4.23 0.90 -15.92
CA GLY A 115 4.09 1.87 -17.02
C GLY A 115 3.94 3.34 -16.61
N LEU A 116 4.05 3.64 -15.32
CA LEU A 116 4.19 5.02 -14.83
C LEU A 116 4.97 5.00 -13.52
N THR A 117 6.25 5.35 -13.51
CA THR A 117 7.01 5.41 -12.25
C THR A 117 6.68 6.67 -11.42
N MET A 118 7.02 6.65 -10.14
CA MET A 118 6.99 7.81 -9.24
C MET A 118 7.85 8.94 -9.79
N GLU A 119 9.06 8.64 -10.24
CA GLU A 119 9.97 9.59 -10.91
C GLU A 119 9.29 10.25 -12.12
N GLN A 120 8.65 9.47 -12.99
CA GLN A 120 7.92 10.00 -14.15
C GLN A 120 6.70 10.84 -13.76
N TRP A 121 6.03 10.52 -12.65
CA TRP A 121 4.90 11.29 -12.14
C TRP A 121 5.35 12.62 -11.51
N LEU A 122 6.43 12.59 -10.73
CA LEU A 122 6.99 13.76 -10.06
C LEU A 122 7.81 14.66 -11.00
N GLY A 123 8.22 14.15 -12.17
CA GLY A 123 9.05 14.88 -13.13
C GLY A 123 10.53 14.87 -12.77
N GLY A 124 10.97 13.89 -11.98
CA GLY A 124 12.35 13.74 -11.51
C GLY A 124 12.43 12.88 -10.26
N ARG A 125 13.65 12.47 -9.92
CA ARG A 125 13.90 11.65 -8.72
C ARG A 125 13.56 12.43 -7.45
N PRO A 126 12.74 11.89 -6.55
CA PRO A 126 12.43 12.57 -5.30
C PRO A 126 13.67 12.67 -4.41
N LEU A 127 13.90 13.84 -3.80
CA LEU A 127 14.98 14.03 -2.83
C LEU A 127 14.81 13.13 -1.60
N VAL A 128 13.55 12.87 -1.22
CA VAL A 128 13.19 11.97 -0.13
C VAL A 128 12.76 10.62 -0.69
N LYS A 129 13.47 9.56 -0.29
CA LYS A 129 13.18 8.20 -0.80
C LYS A 129 11.83 7.66 -0.32
N ARG A 130 11.33 8.10 0.83
CA ARG A 130 10.05 7.65 1.40
C ARG A 130 9.05 8.80 1.28
N LEU A 131 7.95 8.55 0.57
CA LEU A 131 6.91 9.55 0.33
C LEU A 131 5.80 9.43 1.38
N PRO A 132 5.11 10.54 1.69
CA PRO A 132 3.95 10.55 2.58
C PRO A 132 2.76 9.82 1.95
N SER A 133 1.88 9.30 2.81
CA SER A 133 0.71 8.51 2.41
C SER A 133 -0.21 9.29 1.44
N MET A 134 -0.35 10.60 1.63
CA MET A 134 -1.11 11.45 0.70
C MET A 134 -0.52 11.47 -0.72
N ALA A 135 0.81 11.45 -0.84
CA ALA A 135 1.47 11.39 -2.14
C ALA A 135 1.20 10.05 -2.83
N ILE A 136 1.22 8.93 -2.10
CA ILE A 136 0.90 7.60 -2.64
C ILE A 136 -0.56 7.53 -3.10
N ALA A 137 -1.51 8.00 -2.30
CA ALA A 137 -2.92 8.06 -2.70
C ALA A 137 -3.11 8.90 -3.98
N THR A 138 -2.42 10.04 -4.07
CA THR A 138 -2.45 10.92 -5.23
C THR A 138 -1.86 10.25 -6.47
N TYR A 139 -0.72 9.58 -6.31
CA TYR A 139 -0.06 8.83 -7.36
C TYR A 139 -0.97 7.73 -7.95
N LEU A 140 -1.61 6.91 -7.11
CA LEU A 140 -2.54 5.87 -7.55
C LEU A 140 -3.75 6.44 -8.30
N LYS A 141 -4.25 7.60 -7.88
CA LYS A 141 -5.30 8.32 -8.61
C LYS A 141 -4.79 8.81 -9.98
N LYS A 142 -3.60 9.40 -10.03
CA LYS A 142 -2.98 9.90 -11.25
C LYS A 142 -2.65 8.78 -12.23
N TYR A 143 -2.27 7.61 -11.73
CA TYR A 143 -2.09 6.41 -12.51
C TYR A 143 -3.35 6.02 -13.29
N VAL A 144 -4.49 5.95 -12.60
CA VAL A 144 -5.79 5.64 -13.22
C VAL A 144 -6.20 6.68 -14.26
N GLU A 145 -5.91 7.96 -14.02
CA GLU A 145 -6.15 9.05 -14.97
C GLU A 145 -5.25 8.93 -16.20
N LYS A 146 -3.93 8.79 -16.02
CA LYS A 146 -2.93 8.79 -17.09
C LYS A 146 -3.08 7.59 -18.04
N LEU A 147 -3.47 6.43 -17.52
CA LEU A 147 -3.74 5.25 -18.35
C LEU A 147 -5.17 5.19 -18.91
N GLY A 148 -5.99 6.22 -18.68
CA GLY A 148 -7.37 6.27 -19.18
C GLY A 148 -8.28 5.20 -18.57
N LEU A 149 -7.93 4.68 -17.39
CA LEU A 149 -8.67 3.61 -16.69
C LEU A 149 -9.85 4.15 -15.88
N ARG A 150 -9.96 5.47 -15.72
CA ARG A 150 -10.99 6.12 -14.88
C ARG A 150 -12.41 5.61 -15.11
N LYS A 151 -12.79 5.31 -16.36
CA LYS A 151 -14.12 4.80 -16.73
C LYS A 151 -14.44 3.42 -16.15
N LYS A 152 -13.41 2.65 -15.77
CA LYS A 152 -13.53 1.31 -15.18
C LYS A 152 -13.69 1.35 -13.66
N PHE A 153 -13.33 2.47 -13.01
CA PHE A 153 -13.33 2.61 -11.55
C PHE A 153 -14.60 3.34 -11.07
N HIS A 154 -15.37 2.66 -10.23
CA HIS A 154 -16.60 3.17 -9.63
C HIS A 154 -16.44 3.21 -8.10
N GLN A 155 -16.33 4.44 -7.58
CA GLN A 155 -16.11 4.73 -6.17
C GLN A 155 -17.45 4.78 -5.43
N PHE A 156 -17.42 4.56 -4.11
CA PHE A 156 -18.58 4.59 -3.22
C PHE A 156 -19.61 3.49 -3.48
N PHE A 157 -19.14 2.30 -3.84
CA PHE A 157 -19.94 1.07 -3.96
C PHE A 157 -19.55 0.11 -2.83
N GLY A 158 -20.35 0.07 -1.76
CA GLY A 158 -20.20 -0.88 -0.66
C GLY A 158 -20.84 -2.21 -1.03
N VAL A 159 -20.03 -3.26 -1.20
CA VAL A 159 -20.48 -4.62 -1.51
C VAL A 159 -20.91 -5.32 -0.23
N THR A 160 -22.11 -5.91 -0.23
CA THR A 160 -22.66 -6.64 0.92
C THR A 160 -22.83 -8.13 0.67
N SER A 161 -22.88 -8.56 -0.60
CA SER A 161 -23.03 -9.98 -0.95
C SER A 161 -22.38 -10.28 -2.29
N ILE A 162 -21.67 -11.41 -2.36
CA ILE A 162 -21.18 -12.03 -3.59
C ILE A 162 -21.63 -13.49 -3.55
N ARG A 163 -22.35 -13.94 -4.57
CA ARG A 163 -22.79 -15.34 -4.68
C ARG A 163 -22.70 -15.84 -6.11
N LYS A 164 -22.47 -17.13 -6.28
CA LYS A 164 -22.51 -17.79 -7.59
C LYS A 164 -23.93 -18.28 -7.87
N VAL A 165 -24.46 -17.98 -9.06
CA VAL A 165 -25.78 -18.41 -9.53
C VAL A 165 -25.61 -18.98 -10.94
N GLY A 166 -25.65 -20.31 -11.05
CA GLY A 166 -25.27 -21.01 -12.29
C GLY A 166 -23.82 -20.71 -12.66
N ASP A 167 -23.59 -20.23 -13.89
CA ASP A 167 -22.27 -19.92 -14.43
C ASP A 167 -21.81 -18.47 -14.21
N VAL A 168 -22.57 -17.68 -13.45
CA VAL A 168 -22.25 -16.26 -13.20
C VAL A 168 -22.16 -15.94 -11.71
N TRP A 169 -21.40 -14.90 -11.39
CA TRP A 169 -21.35 -14.27 -10.09
C TRP A 169 -22.33 -13.09 -10.04
N ILE A 170 -23.05 -12.99 -8.92
CA ILE A 170 -23.95 -11.89 -8.59
C ILE A 170 -23.33 -11.14 -7.42
N THR A 171 -22.96 -9.88 -7.68
CA THR A 171 -22.42 -8.96 -6.66
C THR A 171 -23.47 -7.90 -6.34
N GLU A 172 -23.83 -7.77 -5.08
CA GLU A 172 -24.86 -6.85 -4.59
C GLU A 172 -24.32 -5.97 -3.47
N GLY A 173 -24.94 -4.81 -3.33
CA GLY A 173 -24.56 -3.85 -2.30
C GLY A 173 -25.38 -2.59 -2.33
N LYS A 174 -24.87 -1.56 -1.66
CA LYS A 174 -25.44 -0.22 -1.61
C LYS A 174 -24.38 0.82 -1.99
N ARG A 175 -24.80 1.88 -2.66
CA ARG A 175 -23.94 3.03 -2.92
C ARG A 175 -23.89 3.93 -1.70
N SER A 176 -22.71 4.23 -1.19
CA SER A 176 -22.54 5.06 0.01
C SER A 176 -22.92 6.53 -0.25
N THR A 177 -23.00 6.96 -1.52
CA THR A 177 -23.40 8.33 -1.89
C THR A 177 -24.88 8.62 -1.75
N ASP A 178 -25.76 7.64 -2.02
CA ASP A 178 -27.21 7.85 -2.14
C ASP A 178 -28.04 6.69 -1.58
N GLY A 179 -27.42 5.69 -0.97
CA GLY A 179 -28.06 4.51 -0.39
C GLY A 179 -28.67 3.54 -1.42
N ARG A 180 -28.57 3.82 -2.72
CA ARG A 180 -29.23 2.99 -3.75
C ARG A 180 -28.61 1.62 -3.83
N HIS A 181 -29.46 0.60 -3.89
CA HIS A 181 -29.03 -0.77 -4.11
C HIS A 181 -28.51 -0.96 -5.53
N PHE A 182 -27.49 -1.81 -5.66
CA PHE A 182 -27.01 -2.27 -6.96
C PHE A 182 -26.90 -3.80 -7.00
N ARG A 183 -26.96 -4.33 -8.23
CA ARG A 183 -26.72 -5.73 -8.54
C ARG A 183 -25.93 -5.80 -9.85
N ILE A 184 -24.77 -6.44 -9.80
CA ILE A 184 -23.87 -6.61 -10.93
C ILE A 184 -23.75 -8.11 -11.23
N ARG A 185 -23.78 -8.47 -12.51
CA ARG A 185 -23.53 -9.83 -12.98
C ARG A 185 -22.17 -9.89 -13.67
N SER A 186 -21.35 -10.88 -13.34
CA SER A 186 -20.05 -11.07 -13.99
C SER A 186 -19.71 -12.56 -14.16
N LYS A 187 -18.89 -12.90 -15.15
CA LYS A 187 -18.37 -14.28 -15.32
C LYS A 187 -17.33 -14.63 -14.27
N GLN A 188 -16.54 -13.65 -13.87
CA GLN A 188 -15.48 -13.78 -12.89
C GLN A 188 -15.59 -12.64 -11.87
N VAL A 189 -15.10 -12.90 -10.66
CA VAL A 189 -15.00 -11.90 -9.59
C VAL A 189 -13.62 -12.00 -8.98
N VAL A 190 -12.97 -10.84 -8.80
CA VAL A 190 -11.70 -10.72 -8.10
C VAL A 190 -11.97 -9.91 -6.83
N VAL A 191 -11.62 -10.47 -5.68
CA VAL A 191 -11.82 -9.83 -4.38
C VAL A 191 -10.50 -9.24 -3.91
N ALA A 192 -10.41 -7.91 -3.92
CA ALA A 192 -9.22 -7.14 -3.53
C ALA A 192 -9.54 -6.12 -2.43
N CYS A 193 -10.28 -6.56 -1.40
CA CYS A 193 -10.82 -5.68 -0.36
C CYS A 193 -9.84 -5.36 0.78
N GLY A 194 -8.64 -5.94 0.77
CA GLY A 194 -7.69 -5.83 1.90
C GLY A 194 -8.21 -6.49 3.19
N LYS A 195 -7.41 -6.44 4.25
CA LYS A 195 -7.76 -6.89 5.60
C LYS A 195 -7.22 -5.87 6.61
N THR A 196 -7.84 -4.71 6.69
CA THR A 196 -7.35 -3.58 7.51
C THR A 196 -8.36 -3.21 8.60
N SER A 197 -8.84 -4.19 9.35
CA SER A 197 -9.57 -3.91 10.59
C SER A 197 -8.58 -3.91 11.75
N PRO A 198 -8.45 -2.80 12.50
CA PRO A 198 -7.60 -2.75 13.68
C PRO A 198 -8.02 -3.83 14.67
N ARG A 199 -7.04 -4.56 15.22
CA ARG A 199 -7.31 -5.44 16.36
C ARG A 199 -7.48 -4.57 17.59
N LYS A 200 -8.64 -4.66 18.22
CA LYS A 200 -8.94 -3.91 19.44
C LYS A 200 -8.49 -4.68 20.68
N LEU A 201 -8.26 -3.95 21.76
CA LEU A 201 -7.95 -4.52 23.08
C LEU A 201 -9.19 -5.09 23.78
N GLU A 202 -10.39 -4.77 23.28
CA GLU A 202 -11.68 -5.26 23.79
C GLU A 202 -11.88 -4.95 25.28
N LEU A 203 -11.48 -3.75 25.71
CA LEU A 203 -11.57 -3.33 27.11
C LEU A 203 -13.02 -3.00 27.51
N PRO A 204 -13.43 -3.30 28.75
CA PRO A 204 -14.74 -2.87 29.27
C PRO A 204 -14.87 -1.34 29.23
N ASN A 205 -16.02 -0.83 28.78
CA ASN A 205 -16.34 0.60 28.71
C ASN A 205 -15.39 1.44 27.85
N GLU A 206 -14.73 0.83 26.86
CA GLU A 206 -13.81 1.50 25.94
C GLU A 206 -14.38 2.78 25.29
N GLU A 207 -15.69 2.83 25.02
CA GLU A 207 -16.34 4.00 24.43
C GLU A 207 -16.29 5.25 25.33
N HIS A 208 -16.09 5.06 26.63
CA HIS A 208 -15.95 6.13 27.62
C HIS A 208 -14.48 6.41 27.96
N CYS A 209 -13.53 5.71 27.32
CA CYS A 209 -12.10 5.87 27.54
C CYS A 209 -11.45 6.67 26.40
N ASN A 210 -10.36 7.38 26.72
CA ASN A 210 -9.55 8.11 25.74
C ASN A 210 -8.65 7.16 24.91
N ILE A 211 -9.23 6.07 24.39
CA ILE A 211 -8.52 5.06 23.58
C ILE A 211 -8.75 5.35 22.10
N VAL A 212 -7.70 5.17 21.30
CA VAL A 212 -7.70 5.28 19.84
C VAL A 212 -6.89 4.13 19.25
N TYR A 213 -7.18 3.76 18.00
CA TYR A 213 -6.62 2.57 17.35
C TYR A 213 -5.81 2.86 16.09
N ASP A 214 -5.65 4.13 15.76
CA ASP A 214 -4.93 4.59 14.57
C ASP A 214 -4.22 5.92 14.85
N VAL A 215 -3.14 6.15 14.10
CA VAL A 215 -2.26 7.32 14.26
C VAL A 215 -3.02 8.61 13.98
N ARG A 216 -3.93 8.62 12.99
CA ARG A 216 -4.66 9.81 12.59
C ARG A 216 -5.55 10.31 13.73
N THR A 217 -6.39 9.43 14.29
CA THR A 217 -7.28 9.76 15.41
C THR A 217 -6.49 10.16 16.65
N LEU A 218 -5.31 9.56 16.90
CA LEU A 218 -4.40 10.00 17.96
C LEU A 218 -3.99 11.46 17.78
N LYS A 219 -3.46 11.82 16.61
CA LYS A 219 -3.03 13.20 16.31
C LYS A 219 -4.17 14.20 16.47
N GLU A 220 -5.34 13.89 15.90
CA GLU A 220 -6.53 14.74 15.98
C GLU A 220 -6.97 15.01 17.43
N ARG A 221 -6.93 13.98 18.29
CA ARG A 221 -7.24 14.15 19.73
C ARG A 221 -6.19 14.98 20.46
N LEU A 222 -4.91 14.74 20.22
CA LEU A 222 -3.84 15.50 20.86
C LEU A 222 -3.85 16.99 20.46
N ASP A 223 -4.18 17.27 19.20
CA ASP A 223 -4.30 18.64 18.69
C ASP A 223 -5.51 19.38 19.27
N SER A 224 -6.62 18.67 19.47
CA SER A 224 -7.83 19.22 20.09
C SER A 224 -7.59 19.60 21.55
N THR A 225 -6.84 18.79 22.30
CA THR A 225 -6.49 19.05 23.70
C THR A 225 -5.54 20.24 23.87
N LYS A 226 -4.65 20.52 22.90
CA LYS A 226 -3.78 21.70 22.95
C LYS A 226 -4.55 23.01 22.78
N LYS A 227 -5.58 23.04 21.92
CA LYS A 227 -6.40 24.24 21.70
C LYS A 227 -7.17 24.66 22.95
N THR A 228 -7.65 23.72 23.75
CA THR A 228 -8.41 24.02 24.98
C THR A 228 -7.57 24.61 26.11
N VAL A 229 -6.23 24.50 26.07
CA VAL A 229 -5.35 24.96 27.16
C VAL A 229 -4.77 26.36 26.88
N ILE A 230 -4.80 26.84 25.63
CA ILE A 230 -4.14 28.10 25.23
C ILE A 230 -5.11 29.31 25.28
N ASP A 231 -6.42 29.09 25.45
CA ASP A 231 -7.43 30.16 25.51
C ASP A 231 -7.74 30.67 26.94
N GLU A 232 -7.07 30.15 27.98
CA GLU A 232 -7.22 30.64 29.36
C GLU A 232 -5.86 31.05 29.96
N GLU A 233 -5.66 32.37 30.02
CA GLU A 233 -4.67 33.12 30.81
C GLU A 233 -3.18 33.16 30.37
N TYR A 234 -2.70 34.39 30.17
CA TYR A 234 -1.29 34.78 30.00
C TYR A 234 -0.51 34.64 31.33
N ASP A 235 0.82 34.46 31.18
CA ASP A 235 1.89 34.50 32.19
C ASP A 235 2.13 33.26 33.07
N THR A 236 2.85 32.28 32.51
CA THR A 236 3.98 31.56 33.17
C THR A 236 4.68 30.67 32.13
N PRO A 237 6.00 30.39 32.25
CA PRO A 237 6.67 29.41 31.39
C PRO A 237 6.24 28.01 31.86
N SER A 238 5.03 27.60 31.46
CA SER A 238 4.51 26.27 31.73
C SER A 238 5.25 25.29 30.83
N THR A 239 6.05 24.42 31.45
CA THR A 239 6.35 23.11 30.88
C THR A 239 5.02 22.50 30.51
N SER A 240 4.75 22.32 29.21
CA SER A 240 3.45 21.83 28.77
C SER A 240 3.15 20.51 29.48
N THR A 241 2.22 20.52 30.43
CA THR A 241 1.77 19.36 31.20
C THR A 241 0.85 18.50 30.34
N SER A 242 1.31 18.14 29.13
CA SER A 242 0.58 17.25 28.26
C SER A 242 0.42 15.91 28.97
N ALA A 243 -0.82 15.43 29.09
CA ALA A 243 -1.09 14.15 29.72
C ALA A 243 -0.28 13.04 29.02
N PRO A 244 0.33 12.11 29.77
CA PRO A 244 1.16 11.08 29.17
C PRO A 244 0.34 10.19 28.24
N VAL A 245 0.92 9.83 27.10
CA VAL A 245 0.33 8.91 26.11
C VAL A 245 0.89 7.51 26.32
N ILE A 246 0.02 6.51 26.37
CA ILE A 246 0.44 5.10 26.38
C ILE A 246 0.24 4.55 24.97
N VAL A 247 1.34 4.10 24.35
CA VAL A 247 1.30 3.43 23.04
C VAL A 247 1.49 1.93 23.25
N VAL A 248 0.50 1.13 22.85
CA VAL A 248 0.56 -0.33 22.96
C VAL A 248 0.80 -0.95 21.57
N GLY A 249 1.84 -1.77 21.45
CA GLY A 249 2.16 -2.50 20.22
C GLY A 249 3.61 -2.32 19.77
N ASP A 250 4.05 -3.18 18.85
CA ASP A 250 5.42 -3.29 18.33
C ASP A 250 5.50 -3.06 16.81
N GLY A 251 4.38 -2.70 16.18
CA GLY A 251 4.30 -2.44 14.75
C GLY A 251 4.73 -1.03 14.35
N VAL A 252 4.82 -0.80 13.04
CA VAL A 252 5.17 0.49 12.43
C VAL A 252 4.29 1.62 12.97
N SER A 253 2.97 1.41 13.06
CA SER A 253 2.05 2.43 13.58
C SER A 253 2.34 2.83 15.03
N SER A 254 2.82 1.91 15.86
CA SER A 254 3.22 2.22 17.25
C SER A 254 4.45 3.13 17.25
N VAL A 255 5.42 2.88 16.36
CA VAL A 255 6.61 3.74 16.21
C VAL A 255 6.21 5.14 15.74
N ASP A 256 5.29 5.26 14.78
CA ASP A 256 4.79 6.56 14.32
C ASP A 256 4.08 7.34 15.44
N CYS A 257 3.27 6.67 16.27
CA CYS A 257 2.66 7.29 17.45
C CYS A 257 3.69 7.81 18.44
N VAL A 258 4.68 6.98 18.80
CA VAL A 258 5.76 7.36 19.73
C VAL A 258 6.54 8.55 19.20
N ARG A 259 6.96 8.47 17.92
CA ARG A 259 7.67 9.55 17.25
C ARG A 259 6.89 10.86 17.29
N HIS A 260 5.59 10.82 16.96
CA HIS A 260 4.75 12.00 17.00
C HIS A 260 4.64 12.63 18.40
N CYS A 261 4.57 11.80 19.45
CA CYS A 261 4.56 12.29 20.83
C CYS A 261 5.89 12.98 21.18
N LEU A 262 7.02 12.35 20.84
CA LEU A 262 8.36 12.89 21.11
C LEU A 262 8.62 14.21 20.35
N GLU A 263 8.23 14.31 19.08
CA GLU A 263 8.35 15.53 18.28
C GLU A 263 7.54 16.72 18.83
N ARG A 264 6.64 16.48 19.79
CA ARG A 264 5.75 17.47 20.39
C ARG A 264 5.95 17.62 21.89
N ASP A 265 7.04 17.07 22.42
CA ASP A 265 7.39 17.03 23.84
C ASP A 265 6.28 16.45 24.73
N ILE A 266 5.52 15.47 24.21
CA ILE A 266 4.47 14.76 24.95
C ILE A 266 5.08 13.54 25.64
N PRO A 267 4.97 13.40 26.98
CA PRO A 267 5.45 12.22 27.67
C PRO A 267 4.80 10.95 27.12
N VAL A 268 5.59 9.94 26.77
CA VAL A 268 5.09 8.71 26.15
C VAL A 268 5.63 7.47 26.84
N VAL A 269 4.74 6.52 27.12
CA VAL A 269 5.08 5.18 27.60
C VAL A 269 4.81 4.19 26.47
N HIS A 270 5.86 3.57 25.94
CA HIS A 270 5.74 2.56 24.89
C HIS A 270 5.69 1.16 25.51
N VAL A 271 4.54 0.50 25.39
CA VAL A 271 4.28 -0.84 25.91
C VAL A 271 4.32 -1.84 24.76
N ILE A 272 5.34 -2.70 24.78
CA ILE A 272 5.51 -3.78 23.82
C ILE A 272 5.07 -5.09 24.46
N ARG A 273 4.09 -5.77 23.83
CA ARG A 273 3.67 -7.09 24.27
C ARG A 273 4.73 -8.11 23.85
N ARG A 274 5.30 -8.83 24.82
CA ARG A 274 6.12 -10.01 24.57
C ARG A 274 5.33 -11.29 24.84
N THR A 275 5.55 -12.29 24.01
CA THR A 275 5.12 -13.66 24.26
C THR A 275 6.04 -14.32 25.29
N LEU A 276 5.55 -15.37 25.95
CA LEU A 276 6.37 -16.19 26.86
C LEU A 276 7.62 -16.76 26.18
N ARG A 277 7.60 -16.95 24.85
CA ARG A 277 8.76 -17.41 24.09
C ARG A 277 9.83 -16.33 23.99
N GLU A 278 9.44 -15.09 23.74
CA GLU A 278 10.35 -13.94 23.63
C GLU A 278 10.92 -13.51 24.98
N LEU A 279 10.21 -13.78 26.08
CA LEU A 279 10.70 -13.53 27.44
C LEU A 279 11.71 -14.58 27.93
N ARG A 280 11.79 -15.75 27.29
CA ARG A 280 12.69 -16.86 27.68
C ARG A 280 14.00 -16.90 26.88
N SER A 281 14.12 -16.05 25.86
CA SER A 281 15.30 -15.97 24.98
C SER A 281 16.27 -14.86 25.38
N GLU A 282 16.18 -14.35 26.61
CA GLU A 282 17.15 -13.43 27.23
C GLU A 282 18.16 -14.18 28.11
#